data_AF-A0A383CWH8-F1
#
_entry.id   AF-A0A383CWH8-F1
#
_cell.length_a   1.000
_cell.length_b   1.000
_cell.length_c   1.000
_cell.angle_alpha   90.00
_cell.angle_beta   90.00
_cell.angle_gamma   90.00
#
_symmetry.space_group_name_H-M   'P 1'
#
loop_
_entity.id
_entity.type
_entity.pdbx_description
1 polymer ?
#
loop_
_entity_poly.entity_id
_entity_poly.type
_entity_poly.pdbx_seq_one_letter_code
_entity_poly.pdbx_strand_id
1 'polypeptide(L)'
;PDLMCDILSMSLNTGLQLGQVMEERYYYFDSLTDEIALAHAAYARRKRANGVMDFDDLLTQWLRLLRENSETRESFQARFQFILVDEYQDTNQVQCELIDLLGGRHHNIMAVGDDSQSIYSWRGANFRNVLEFPDRHNGTQVFKIETNYRSTPEILDCANAVIAANTQQFKKVLAPVRDSGMKPALVSCNDANQQAEFIAQRVLELRDEGMPMEGIAVLYRSHFHALELQLEFTRRNI
;
A
#
# COMPACT_ATOMS: atom_id res chain seq x y z
N PRO A 1 21.56 7.15 -9.32
CA PRO A 1 21.01 5.91 -9.92
C PRO A 1 19.59 5.65 -9.42
N ASP A 2 19.42 5.59 -8.09
CA ASP A 2 18.14 5.23 -7.44
C ASP A 2 17.00 6.21 -7.80
N LEU A 3 17.25 7.52 -7.75
CA LEU A 3 16.27 8.52 -8.16
C LEU A 3 15.74 8.31 -9.58
N MET A 4 16.62 7.96 -10.54
CA MET A 4 16.17 7.69 -11.91
C MET A 4 15.33 6.41 -11.97
N CYS A 5 15.72 5.36 -11.25
CA CYS A 5 14.93 4.14 -11.15
C CYS A 5 13.54 4.43 -10.56
N ASP A 6 13.45 5.26 -9.52
CA ASP A 6 12.19 5.64 -8.88
C ASP A 6 11.27 6.42 -9.83
N ILE A 7 11.81 7.39 -10.58
CA ILE A 7 11.07 8.16 -11.58
C ILE A 7 10.49 7.22 -12.65
N LEU A 8 11.30 6.30 -13.16
CA LEU A 8 10.89 5.36 -14.21
C LEU A 8 9.86 4.35 -13.69
N SER A 9 10.10 3.82 -12.49
CA SER A 9 9.17 2.92 -11.81
C SER A 9 7.82 3.61 -11.57
N MET A 10 7.83 4.87 -11.15
CA MET A 10 6.61 5.65 -10.96
C MET A 10 5.84 5.83 -12.28
N SER A 11 6.52 6.17 -13.38
CA SER A 11 5.89 6.28 -14.71
C SER A 11 5.26 4.96 -15.15
N LEU A 12 5.95 3.83 -14.98
CA LEU A 12 5.42 2.52 -15.33
C LEU A 12 4.22 2.13 -14.47
N ASN A 13 4.32 2.29 -13.15
CA ASN A 13 3.28 1.86 -12.20
C ASN A 13 2.02 2.72 -12.27
N THR A 14 2.15 4.01 -12.59
CA THR A 14 1.01 4.93 -12.76
C THR A 14 0.41 4.90 -14.17
N GLY A 15 1.16 4.40 -15.17
CA GLY A 15 0.79 4.49 -16.57
C GLY A 15 0.90 5.90 -17.16
N LEU A 16 1.44 6.86 -16.41
CA LEU A 16 1.65 8.24 -16.87
C LEU A 16 2.88 8.35 -17.76
N GLN A 17 2.84 9.29 -18.71
CA GLN A 17 4.03 9.61 -19.49
C GLN A 17 5.11 10.20 -18.60
N LEU A 18 6.38 9.92 -18.92
CA LEU A 18 7.53 10.40 -18.14
C LEU A 18 7.45 11.92 -17.90
N GLY A 19 7.14 12.71 -18.93
CA GLY A 19 7.01 14.17 -18.79
C GLY A 19 5.96 14.60 -17.75
N GLN A 20 4.81 13.91 -17.67
CA GLN A 20 3.78 14.20 -16.66
C GLN A 20 4.28 13.86 -15.25
N VAL A 21 4.97 12.74 -15.09
CA VAL A 21 5.57 12.36 -13.79
C VAL A 21 6.62 13.39 -13.35
N MET A 22 7.42 13.88 -14.31
CA MET A 22 8.41 14.92 -14.05
C MET A 22 7.72 16.22 -13.60
N GLU A 23 6.72 16.69 -14.33
CA GLU A 23 5.98 17.92 -14.00
C GLU A 23 5.28 17.84 -12.64
N GLU A 24 4.60 16.73 -12.34
CA GLU A 24 3.79 16.61 -11.12
C GLU A 24 4.60 16.33 -9.86
N ARG A 25 5.72 15.59 -9.96
CA ARG A 25 6.43 15.03 -8.80
C ARG A 25 7.91 15.35 -8.74
N TYR A 26 8.55 15.60 -9.88
CA TYR A 26 9.99 15.80 -9.97
C TYR A 26 10.35 17.09 -10.72
N TYR A 27 9.53 18.14 -10.56
CA TYR A 27 9.59 19.37 -11.37
C TYR A 27 10.96 20.08 -11.28
N TYR A 28 11.71 19.88 -10.20
CA TYR A 28 13.08 20.39 -10.05
C TYR A 28 14.06 19.81 -11.08
N PHE A 29 13.74 18.65 -11.67
CA PHE A 29 14.55 17.94 -12.66
C PHE A 29 13.92 17.98 -14.06
N ASP A 30 12.88 18.80 -14.28
CA ASP A 30 12.14 18.85 -15.55
C ASP A 30 13.05 19.11 -16.76
N SER A 31 14.08 19.93 -16.59
CA SER A 31 15.10 20.21 -17.62
C SER A 31 15.94 19.00 -18.04
N LEU A 32 15.88 17.89 -17.30
CA LEU A 32 16.61 16.65 -17.56
C LEU A 32 15.70 15.53 -18.12
N THR A 33 14.44 15.84 -18.44
CA THR A 33 13.46 14.83 -18.88
C THR A 33 13.93 14.04 -20.09
N ASP A 34 14.52 14.71 -21.08
CA ASP A 34 15.02 14.07 -22.30
C ASP A 34 16.23 13.16 -22.02
N GLU A 35 17.15 13.60 -21.18
CA GLU A 35 18.31 12.80 -20.74
C GLU A 35 17.87 11.56 -19.95
N ILE A 36 16.87 11.70 -19.07
CA ILE A 36 16.28 10.58 -18.32
C ILE A 36 15.60 9.60 -19.28
N ALA A 37 14.87 10.09 -20.29
CA ALA A 37 14.25 9.24 -21.32
C ALA A 37 15.30 8.46 -22.13
N LEU A 38 16.40 9.11 -22.52
CA LEU A 38 17.51 8.47 -23.22
C LEU A 38 18.19 7.40 -22.36
N ALA A 39 18.42 7.69 -21.08
CA ALA A 39 18.96 6.74 -20.12
C ALA A 39 18.03 5.53 -19.94
N HIS A 40 16.73 5.76 -19.84
CA HIS A 40 15.72 4.69 -19.76
C HIS A 40 15.75 3.79 -20.99
N ALA A 41 15.78 4.35 -22.20
CA ALA A 41 15.86 3.58 -23.43
C ALA A 41 17.15 2.74 -23.50
N ALA A 42 18.28 3.29 -23.05
CA ALA A 42 19.54 2.54 -22.94
C ALA A 42 19.44 1.40 -21.91
N TYR A 43 18.85 1.66 -20.74
CA TYR A 43 18.63 0.67 -19.69
C TYR A 43 17.74 -0.48 -20.18
N ALA A 44 16.59 -0.18 -20.79
CA ALA A 44 15.67 -1.17 -21.34
C ALA A 44 16.33 -2.03 -22.43
N ARG A 45 17.11 -1.41 -23.33
CA ARG A 45 17.89 -2.16 -24.35
C ARG A 45 18.90 -3.11 -23.69
N ARG A 46 19.60 -2.64 -22.66
CA ARG A 46 20.59 -3.46 -21.95
C ARG A 46 19.91 -4.63 -21.20
N LYS A 47 18.78 -4.40 -20.53
CA LYS A 47 17.99 -5.48 -19.90
C LYS A 47 17.63 -6.56 -20.91
N ARG A 48 17.05 -6.17 -22.05
CA ARG A 48 16.67 -7.10 -23.12
C ARG A 48 17.85 -7.87 -23.70
N ALA A 49 18.97 -7.19 -23.98
CA ALA A 49 20.16 -7.82 -24.54
C ALA A 49 20.75 -8.89 -23.61
N ASN A 50 20.55 -8.77 -22.30
CA ASN A 50 21.02 -9.72 -21.31
C ASN A 50 19.95 -10.74 -20.86
N GLY A 51 18.71 -10.64 -21.38
CA GLY A 51 17.62 -11.54 -20.98
C GLY A 51 17.22 -11.42 -19.51
N VAL A 52 17.34 -10.22 -18.92
CA VAL A 52 17.02 -9.97 -17.50
C VAL A 52 15.79 -9.07 -17.36
N MET A 53 15.12 -9.19 -16.20
CA MET A 53 13.94 -8.40 -15.81
C MET A 53 14.13 -7.83 -14.41
N ASP A 54 13.63 -6.61 -14.18
CA ASP A 54 13.43 -6.04 -12.84
C ASP A 54 11.99 -6.28 -12.33
N PHE A 55 11.64 -5.73 -11.17
CA PHE A 55 10.33 -5.93 -10.56
C PHE A 55 9.17 -5.35 -11.39
N ASP A 56 9.38 -4.19 -12.04
CA ASP A 56 8.35 -3.56 -12.87
C ASP A 56 8.16 -4.32 -14.19
N ASP A 57 9.23 -4.91 -14.73
CA ASP A 57 9.15 -5.79 -15.89
C ASP A 57 8.27 -7.01 -15.64
N LEU A 58 8.26 -7.58 -14.42
CA LEU A 58 7.42 -8.73 -14.11
C LEU A 58 5.94 -8.44 -14.36
N LEU A 59 5.49 -7.24 -14.00
CA LEU A 59 4.10 -6.82 -14.21
C LEU A 59 3.87 -6.35 -15.65
N THR A 60 4.74 -5.49 -16.17
CA THR A 60 4.53 -4.85 -17.49
C THR A 60 4.70 -5.84 -18.64
N GLN A 61 5.67 -6.77 -18.57
CA GLN A 61 5.82 -7.81 -19.60
C GLN A 61 4.69 -8.84 -19.54
N TRP A 62 4.19 -9.15 -18.34
CA TRP A 62 3.02 -10.03 -18.23
C TRP A 62 1.76 -9.38 -18.81
N LEU A 63 1.52 -8.11 -18.49
CA LEU A 63 0.43 -7.34 -19.08
C LEU A 63 0.53 -7.29 -20.60
N ARG A 64 1.72 -7.03 -21.12
CA ARG A 64 2.01 -7.06 -22.56
C ARG A 64 1.69 -8.43 -23.18
N LEU A 65 2.13 -9.52 -22.55
CA LEU A 65 1.86 -10.88 -23.02
C LEU A 65 0.35 -11.16 -23.10
N LEU A 66 -0.43 -10.80 -22.08
CA LEU A 66 -1.87 -11.00 -22.07
C LEU A 66 -2.61 -10.11 -23.08
N ARG A 67 -2.07 -8.94 -23.43
CA ARG A 67 -2.62 -8.07 -24.48
C ARG A 67 -2.35 -8.62 -25.88
N GLU A 68 -1.11 -9.04 -26.14
CA GLU A 68 -0.62 -9.39 -27.47
C GLU A 68 -0.91 -10.86 -27.85
N ASN A 69 -1.04 -11.77 -26.87
CA ASN A 69 -1.25 -13.21 -27.13
C ASN A 69 -2.59 -13.68 -26.55
N SER A 70 -3.61 -13.80 -27.42
CA SER A 70 -4.96 -14.22 -27.02
C SER A 70 -5.02 -15.66 -26.53
N GLU A 71 -4.24 -16.58 -27.12
CA GLU A 71 -4.20 -17.99 -26.71
C GLU A 71 -3.71 -18.12 -25.26
N THR A 72 -2.63 -17.41 -24.92
CA THR A 72 -2.10 -17.38 -23.55
C THR A 72 -3.10 -16.75 -22.60
N ARG A 73 -3.71 -15.62 -22.98
CA ARG A 73 -4.76 -14.97 -22.18
C ARG A 73 -5.94 -15.90 -21.93
N GLU A 74 -6.46 -16.56 -22.96
CA GLU A 74 -7.61 -17.48 -22.87
C GLU A 74 -7.30 -18.70 -22.01
N SER A 75 -6.06 -19.20 -22.06
CA SER A 75 -5.57 -20.28 -21.19
C SER A 75 -5.61 -19.86 -19.72
N PHE A 76 -5.11 -18.67 -19.39
CA PHE A 76 -5.19 -18.14 -18.01
C PHE A 76 -6.63 -17.86 -17.58
N GLN A 77 -7.43 -17.26 -18.45
CA GLN A 77 -8.85 -16.99 -18.18
C GLN A 77 -9.64 -18.29 -17.92
N ALA A 78 -9.37 -19.36 -18.68
CA ALA A 78 -10.00 -20.67 -18.45
C ALA A 78 -9.58 -21.28 -17.11
N ARG A 79 -8.35 -21.03 -16.68
CA ARG A 79 -7.82 -21.50 -15.39
C ARG A 79 -8.36 -20.69 -14.21
N PHE A 80 -8.39 -19.36 -14.32
CA PHE A 80 -8.82 -18.45 -13.27
C PHE A 80 -10.29 -18.07 -13.43
N GLN A 81 -11.15 -19.01 -13.05
CA GLN A 81 -12.61 -18.81 -13.12
C GLN A 81 -13.13 -17.81 -12.08
N PHE A 82 -12.41 -17.62 -10.98
CA PHE A 82 -12.71 -16.67 -9.91
C PHE A 82 -11.41 -16.01 -9.47
N ILE A 83 -11.41 -14.68 -9.37
CA ILE A 83 -10.25 -13.89 -8.99
C ILE A 83 -10.60 -13.16 -7.69
N LEU A 84 -9.81 -13.41 -6.65
CA LEU A 84 -9.93 -12.74 -5.37
C LEU A 84 -8.71 -11.85 -5.19
N VAL A 85 -8.93 -10.58 -4.91
CA VAL A 85 -7.87 -9.59 -4.72
C VAL A 85 -8.06 -8.94 -3.37
N ASP A 86 -7.08 -9.09 -2.49
CA ASP A 86 -7.03 -8.43 -1.20
C ASP A 86 -6.19 -7.14 -1.30
N GLU A 87 -6.36 -6.22 -0.37
CA GLU A 87 -5.67 -4.92 -0.33
C GLU A 87 -5.78 -4.12 -1.64
N TYR A 88 -6.96 -4.14 -2.28
CA TYR A 88 -7.17 -3.55 -3.60
C TYR A 88 -6.91 -2.04 -3.64
N GLN A 89 -7.02 -1.34 -2.50
CA GLN A 89 -6.72 0.09 -2.40
C GLN A 89 -5.27 0.43 -2.74
N ASP A 90 -4.34 -0.52 -2.56
CA ASP A 90 -2.91 -0.33 -2.77
C ASP A 90 -2.46 -0.80 -4.18
N THR A 91 -3.42 -1.12 -5.04
CA THR A 91 -3.13 -1.50 -6.43
C THR A 91 -2.78 -0.29 -7.29
N ASN A 92 -1.90 -0.52 -8.25
CA ASN A 92 -1.55 0.45 -9.29
C ASN A 92 -2.29 0.15 -10.61
N GLN A 93 -2.10 1.02 -11.61
CA GLN A 93 -2.80 0.94 -12.89
C GLN A 93 -2.50 -0.38 -13.63
N VAL A 94 -1.23 -0.80 -13.65
CA VAL A 94 -0.78 -2.03 -14.33
C VAL A 94 -1.42 -3.27 -13.69
N GLN A 95 -1.50 -3.32 -12.36
CA GLN A 95 -2.13 -4.42 -11.63
C GLN A 95 -3.64 -4.47 -11.90
N CYS A 96 -4.32 -3.32 -11.95
CA CYS A 96 -5.72 -3.25 -12.31
C CYS A 96 -5.99 -3.83 -13.71
N GLU A 97 -5.21 -3.39 -14.70
CA GLU A 97 -5.37 -3.87 -16.08
C GLU A 97 -5.08 -5.37 -16.23
N LEU A 98 -4.14 -5.91 -15.45
CA LEU A 98 -3.90 -7.35 -15.37
C LEU A 98 -5.13 -8.09 -14.84
N ILE A 99 -5.72 -7.61 -13.75
CA ILE A 99 -6.91 -8.19 -13.14
C ILE A 99 -8.10 -8.16 -14.12
N ASP A 100 -8.29 -7.04 -14.83
CA ASP A 100 -9.33 -6.88 -15.84
C ASP A 100 -9.18 -7.89 -16.99
N LEU A 101 -7.96 -8.03 -17.53
CA LEU A 101 -7.68 -8.99 -18.60
C LEU A 101 -7.88 -10.43 -18.15
N LEU A 102 -7.45 -10.78 -16.93
CA LEU A 102 -7.60 -12.14 -16.40
C LEU A 102 -9.07 -12.46 -16.08
N GLY A 103 -9.85 -11.50 -15.60
CA GLY A 103 -11.26 -11.68 -15.28
C GLY A 103 -12.20 -11.55 -16.48
N GLY A 104 -11.73 -11.05 -17.62
CA GLY A 104 -12.55 -10.68 -18.77
C GLY A 104 -13.37 -11.81 -19.43
N ARG A 105 -13.11 -13.09 -19.12
CA ARG A 105 -13.91 -14.22 -19.61
C ARG A 105 -15.12 -14.57 -18.73
N HIS A 106 -14.92 -14.52 -17.42
CA HIS A 106 -15.89 -15.01 -16.44
C HIS A 106 -16.55 -13.89 -15.64
N HIS A 107 -15.91 -12.71 -15.58
CA HIS A 107 -16.36 -11.54 -14.81
C HIS A 107 -16.57 -11.82 -13.31
N ASN A 108 -15.93 -12.86 -12.78
CA ASN A 108 -15.98 -13.24 -11.38
C ASN A 108 -14.77 -12.67 -10.64
N ILE A 109 -14.75 -11.35 -10.45
CA ILE A 109 -13.71 -10.66 -9.70
C ILE A 109 -14.31 -10.19 -8.38
N MET A 110 -13.67 -10.57 -7.28
CA MET A 110 -13.97 -10.08 -5.94
C MET A 110 -12.75 -9.30 -5.43
N ALA A 111 -12.93 -8.00 -5.22
CA ALA A 111 -11.92 -7.15 -4.62
C ALA A 111 -12.32 -6.79 -3.18
N VAL A 112 -11.36 -6.90 -2.27
CA VAL A 112 -11.47 -6.46 -0.88
C VAL A 112 -10.46 -5.34 -0.69
N GLY A 113 -10.89 -4.25 -0.07
CA GLY A 113 -10.00 -3.13 0.22
C GLY A 113 -10.66 -2.06 1.07
N ASP A 114 -9.83 -1.17 1.59
CA ASP A 114 -10.24 -0.04 2.41
C ASP A 114 -9.55 1.23 1.91
N ASP A 115 -10.32 2.14 1.33
CA ASP A 115 -9.85 3.44 0.84
C ASP A 115 -9.13 4.27 1.91
N SER A 116 -9.52 4.10 3.18
CA SER A 116 -8.90 4.77 4.33
C SER A 116 -7.54 4.18 4.73
N GLN A 117 -7.15 3.05 4.16
CA GLN A 117 -5.89 2.33 4.45
C GLN A 117 -4.88 2.38 3.30
N SER A 118 -5.17 3.12 2.22
CA SER A 118 -4.23 3.27 1.10
C SER A 118 -3.02 4.12 1.50
N ILE A 119 -1.89 3.48 1.75
CA ILE A 119 -0.64 4.14 2.18
C ILE A 119 0.53 3.98 1.19
N TYR A 120 0.32 3.28 0.06
CA TYR A 120 1.36 3.03 -0.95
C TYR A 120 1.33 3.98 -2.16
N SER A 121 0.71 5.16 -2.05
CA SER A 121 0.60 6.13 -3.16
C SER A 121 1.96 6.62 -3.69
N TRP A 122 3.00 6.55 -2.86
CA TRP A 122 4.39 6.83 -3.24
C TRP A 122 5.02 5.75 -4.14
N ARG A 123 4.35 4.60 -4.33
CA ARG A 123 4.70 3.55 -5.31
C ARG A 123 3.75 3.51 -6.51
N GLY A 124 2.90 4.52 -6.68
CA GLY A 124 1.91 4.58 -7.74
C GLY A 124 0.60 3.86 -7.45
N ALA A 125 0.37 3.41 -6.21
CA ALA A 125 -0.95 2.94 -5.80
C ALA A 125 -1.98 4.08 -5.90
N ASN A 126 -3.20 3.73 -6.29
CA ASN A 126 -4.27 4.70 -6.44
C ASN A 126 -5.54 4.19 -5.74
N PHE A 127 -5.88 4.79 -4.59
CA PHE A 127 -7.10 4.48 -3.85
C PHE A 127 -8.38 4.66 -4.69
N ARG A 128 -8.34 5.46 -5.77
CA ARG A 128 -9.47 5.56 -6.69
C ARG A 128 -9.80 4.24 -7.35
N ASN A 129 -8.85 3.32 -7.50
CA ASN A 129 -9.12 1.98 -8.01
C ASN A 129 -10.21 1.27 -7.21
N VAL A 130 -10.18 1.34 -5.88
CA VAL A 130 -11.25 0.75 -5.06
C VAL A 130 -12.55 1.55 -5.14
N LEU A 131 -12.49 2.88 -5.25
CA LEU A 131 -13.67 3.73 -5.38
C LEU A 131 -14.42 3.51 -6.70
N GLU A 132 -13.67 3.38 -7.79
CA GLU A 132 -14.15 3.27 -9.17
C GLU A 132 -14.39 1.81 -9.60
N PHE A 133 -14.13 0.83 -8.71
CA PHE A 133 -14.33 -0.59 -9.01
C PHE A 133 -15.76 -0.90 -9.50
N PRO A 134 -16.85 -0.36 -8.92
CA PRO A 134 -18.20 -0.59 -9.43
C PRO A 134 -18.45 -0.01 -10.83
N ASP A 135 -17.77 1.09 -11.18
CA ASP A 135 -17.86 1.72 -12.49
C ASP A 135 -17.05 0.93 -13.55
N ARG A 136 -15.91 0.36 -13.12
CA ARG A 136 -15.05 -0.50 -13.95
C ARG A 136 -15.66 -1.86 -14.25
N HIS A 137 -16.40 -2.43 -13.29
CA HIS A 137 -17.02 -3.74 -13.40
C HIS A 137 -18.55 -3.64 -13.25
N ASN A 138 -19.25 -3.50 -14.37
CA ASN A 138 -20.71 -3.40 -14.38
C ASN A 138 -21.36 -4.63 -13.72
N GLY A 139 -22.35 -4.40 -12.86
CA GLY A 139 -23.02 -5.45 -12.08
C GLY A 139 -22.33 -5.79 -10.76
N THR A 140 -21.29 -5.06 -10.36
CA THR A 140 -20.64 -5.20 -9.05
C THR A 140 -21.66 -5.07 -7.91
N GLN A 141 -21.62 -6.02 -6.98
CA GLN A 141 -22.31 -5.93 -5.70
C GLN A 141 -21.34 -5.39 -4.65
N VAL A 142 -21.71 -4.29 -3.99
CA VAL A 142 -20.88 -3.66 -2.96
C VAL A 142 -21.38 -4.08 -1.59
N PHE A 143 -20.50 -4.75 -0.82
CA PHE A 143 -20.76 -5.14 0.56
C PHE A 143 -19.87 -4.32 1.50
N LYS A 144 -20.49 -3.60 2.43
CA LYS A 144 -19.77 -2.83 3.46
C LYS A 144 -19.69 -3.65 4.74
N ILE A 145 -18.46 -3.86 5.24
CA ILE A 145 -18.22 -4.47 6.55
C ILE A 145 -17.94 -3.33 7.53
N GLU A 146 -18.94 -2.99 8.33
CA GLU A 146 -18.84 -1.89 9.31
C GLU A 146 -18.58 -2.41 10.73
N THR A 147 -18.71 -3.72 10.94
CA THR A 147 -18.47 -4.35 12.23
C THR A 147 -16.99 -4.61 12.44
N ASN A 148 -16.40 -3.99 13.46
CA ASN A 148 -15.01 -4.16 13.85
C ASN A 148 -14.88 -5.15 15.01
N TYR A 149 -14.19 -6.26 14.76
CA TYR A 149 -13.93 -7.32 15.74
C TYR A 149 -12.56 -7.19 16.42
N ARG A 150 -11.72 -6.23 16.00
CA ARG A 150 -10.31 -6.11 16.42
C ARG A 150 -10.13 -5.14 17.59
N SER A 151 -10.78 -3.99 17.56
CA SER A 151 -10.51 -2.86 18.44
C SER A 151 -11.64 -2.64 19.44
N THR A 152 -11.30 -2.04 20.59
CA THR A 152 -12.30 -1.58 21.58
C THR A 152 -12.98 -0.31 21.07
N PRO A 153 -14.15 0.06 21.65
CA PRO A 153 -14.84 1.30 21.31
C PRO A 153 -13.95 2.54 21.37
N GLU A 154 -13.09 2.67 22.38
CA GLU A 154 -12.27 3.87 22.59
C GLU A 154 -11.20 4.06 21.52
N ILE A 155 -10.60 2.96 21.04
CA ILE A 155 -9.66 3.00 19.92
C ILE A 155 -10.41 3.34 18.63
N LEU A 156 -11.58 2.74 18.44
CA LEU A 156 -12.35 2.90 17.22
C LEU A 156 -12.96 4.29 17.08
N ASP A 157 -13.40 4.90 18.18
CA ASP A 157 -13.87 6.29 18.23
C ASP A 157 -12.77 7.26 17.80
N CYS A 158 -11.53 7.04 18.26
CA CYS A 158 -10.37 7.83 17.83
C CYS A 158 -10.13 7.67 16.32
N ALA A 159 -10.12 6.44 15.81
CA ALA A 159 -9.92 6.17 14.39
C ALA A 159 -11.03 6.79 13.51
N ASN A 160 -12.31 6.64 13.90
CA ASN A 160 -13.46 7.23 13.22
C ASN A 160 -13.39 8.77 13.22
N ALA A 161 -12.97 9.39 14.33
CA ALA A 161 -12.82 10.84 14.41
C ALA A 161 -11.71 11.37 13.50
N VAL A 162 -10.57 10.68 13.42
CA VAL A 162 -9.44 11.06 12.55
C VAL A 162 -9.82 10.94 11.07
N ILE A 163 -10.47 9.84 10.68
CA ILE A 163 -10.77 9.58 9.26
C ILE A 163 -11.91 10.46 8.71
N ALA A 164 -12.80 10.95 9.58
CA ALA A 164 -13.91 11.82 9.18
C ALA A 164 -13.45 13.12 8.50
N ALA A 165 -12.19 13.52 8.66
CA ALA A 165 -11.61 14.69 8.00
C ALA A 165 -11.32 14.48 6.50
N ASN A 166 -11.27 13.24 6.00
CA ASN A 166 -10.99 12.96 4.58
C ASN A 166 -12.18 13.34 3.69
N THR A 167 -11.90 14.00 2.56
CA THR A 167 -12.94 14.48 1.63
C THR A 167 -13.38 13.45 0.58
N GLN A 168 -12.47 12.56 0.17
CA GLN A 168 -12.72 11.51 -0.82
C GLN A 168 -12.61 10.14 -0.15
N GLN A 169 -13.76 9.57 0.23
CA GLN A 169 -13.82 8.28 0.91
C GLN A 169 -15.17 7.58 0.74
N PHE A 170 -15.20 6.27 0.91
CA PHE A 170 -16.45 5.57 1.18
C PHE A 170 -16.90 5.89 2.60
N LYS A 171 -17.96 6.69 2.73
CA LYS A 171 -18.56 6.95 4.05
C LYS A 171 -19.00 5.64 4.68
N LYS A 172 -18.37 5.33 5.81
CA LYS A 172 -18.65 4.21 6.71
C LYS A 172 -18.29 4.65 8.12
N VAL A 173 -18.99 4.10 9.11
CA VAL A 173 -18.65 4.28 10.53
C VAL A 173 -18.45 2.89 11.09
N LEU A 174 -17.25 2.64 11.62
CA LEU A 174 -16.95 1.32 12.18
C LEU A 174 -17.57 1.20 13.58
N ALA A 175 -18.31 0.11 13.81
CA ALA A 175 -18.95 -0.22 15.08
C ALA A 175 -18.17 -1.35 15.79
N PRO A 176 -17.81 -1.17 17.07
CA PRO A 176 -17.03 -2.16 17.82
C PRO A 176 -17.91 -3.33 18.30
N VAL A 177 -17.33 -4.53 18.36
CA VAL A 177 -17.95 -5.71 19.02
C VAL A 177 -17.33 -6.01 20.38
N ARG A 178 -16.07 -5.60 20.59
CA ARG A 178 -15.36 -5.86 21.85
C ARG A 178 -15.93 -4.98 22.96
N ASP A 179 -15.80 -5.46 24.19
CA ASP A 179 -16.13 -4.67 25.37
C ASP A 179 -15.26 -3.42 25.47
N SER A 180 -15.75 -2.44 26.25
CA SER A 180 -15.03 -1.21 26.58
C SER A 180 -13.67 -1.53 27.18
N GLY A 181 -12.65 -0.77 26.76
CA GLY A 181 -11.28 -0.91 27.23
C GLY A 181 -10.68 0.40 27.70
N MET A 182 -9.35 0.44 27.74
CA MET A 182 -8.63 1.66 28.10
C MET A 182 -8.64 2.65 26.93
N LYS A 183 -8.81 3.93 27.26
CA LYS A 183 -8.65 5.00 26.28
C LYS A 183 -7.20 5.09 25.79
N PRO A 184 -6.97 5.36 24.49
CA PRO A 184 -5.63 5.67 24.00
C PRO A 184 -5.00 6.82 24.80
N ALA A 185 -3.78 6.60 25.28
CA ALA A 185 -3.02 7.61 26.02
C ALA A 185 -2.11 8.41 25.08
N LEU A 186 -2.05 9.72 25.29
CA LEU A 186 -1.06 10.60 24.65
C LEU A 186 -0.04 11.04 25.70
N VAL A 187 1.23 10.78 25.45
CA VAL A 187 2.33 11.09 26.37
C VAL A 187 3.33 11.99 25.67
N SER A 188 3.49 13.20 26.19
CA SER A 188 4.49 14.15 25.71
C SER A 188 5.84 13.88 26.35
N CYS A 189 6.87 13.71 25.52
CA CYS A 189 8.26 13.54 25.96
C CYS A 189 9.08 14.75 25.47
N ASN A 190 10.13 15.10 26.21
CA ASN A 190 11.03 16.21 25.90
C ASN A 190 11.96 15.89 24.74
N ASP A 191 12.38 14.62 24.60
CA ASP A 191 13.26 14.14 23.55
C ASP A 191 13.05 12.65 23.25
N ALA A 192 13.78 12.15 22.25
CA ALA A 192 13.70 10.76 21.78
C ALA A 192 14.20 9.74 22.83
N ASN A 193 15.15 10.12 23.68
CA ASN A 193 15.66 9.23 24.73
C ASN A 193 14.59 9.01 25.81
N GLN A 194 13.95 10.09 26.27
CA GLN A 194 12.84 10.00 27.22
C GLN A 194 11.67 9.21 26.64
N GLN A 195 11.38 9.38 25.35
CA GLN A 195 10.36 8.59 24.66
C GLN A 195 10.72 7.09 24.67
N ALA A 196 11.96 6.73 24.33
CA ALA A 196 12.42 5.34 24.33
C ALA A 196 12.36 4.73 25.74
N GLU A 197 12.80 5.47 26.76
CA GLU A 197 12.73 5.05 28.17
C GLU A 197 11.29 4.81 28.63
N PHE A 198 10.37 5.71 28.25
CA PHE A 198 8.95 5.57 28.56
C PHE A 198 8.34 4.34 27.90
N ILE A 199 8.60 4.13 26.60
CA ILE A 199 8.08 2.96 25.87
C ILE A 199 8.63 1.66 26.49
N ALA A 200 9.94 1.58 26.72
CA ALA A 200 10.57 0.40 27.31
C ALA A 200 10.02 0.11 28.71
N GLN A 201 9.79 1.15 29.51
CA GLN A 201 9.14 1.01 30.82
C GLN A 201 7.73 0.44 30.68
N ARG A 202 6.91 0.96 29.76
CA ARG A 202 5.53 0.48 29.60
C ARG A 202 5.47 -0.95 29.05
N VAL A 203 6.40 -1.33 28.18
CA VAL A 203 6.52 -2.72 27.68
C VAL A 203 6.77 -3.68 28.85
N LEU A 204 7.69 -3.34 29.76
CA LEU A 204 7.98 -4.17 30.94
C LEU A 204 6.79 -4.23 31.90
N GLU A 205 6.11 -3.11 32.14
CA GLU A 205 4.90 -3.09 32.97
C GLU A 205 3.80 -3.98 32.39
N LEU A 206 3.54 -3.91 31.08
CA LEU A 206 2.57 -4.76 30.42
C LEU A 206 2.95 -6.24 30.51
N ARG A 207 4.24 -6.57 30.37
CA ARG A 207 4.73 -7.94 30.59
C ARG A 207 4.46 -8.41 32.02
N ASP A 208 4.75 -7.57 32.99
CA ASP A 208 4.57 -7.89 34.42
C ASP A 208 3.07 -7.99 34.79
N GLU A 209 2.20 -7.28 34.06
CA GLU A 209 0.73 -7.44 34.07
C GLU A 209 0.24 -8.73 33.36
N GLY A 210 1.14 -9.50 32.74
CA GLY A 210 0.85 -10.79 32.09
C GLY A 210 0.66 -10.75 30.57
N MET A 211 0.90 -9.60 29.93
CA MET A 211 0.84 -9.48 28.47
C MET A 211 2.04 -10.20 27.83
N PRO A 212 1.83 -11.15 26.90
CA PRO A 212 2.94 -11.76 26.17
C PRO A 212 3.65 -10.73 25.29
N MET A 213 4.96 -10.81 25.23
CA MET A 213 5.78 -9.87 24.44
C MET A 213 5.40 -9.88 22.96
N GLU A 214 5.01 -11.02 22.38
CA GLU A 214 4.59 -11.08 20.98
C GLU A 214 3.29 -10.31 20.70
N GLY A 215 2.52 -9.97 21.73
CA GLY A 215 1.32 -9.16 21.60
C GLY A 215 1.56 -7.66 21.78
N ILE A 216 2.82 -7.22 21.95
CA ILE A 216 3.19 -5.80 22.04
C ILE A 216 3.94 -5.40 20.78
N ALA A 217 3.51 -4.31 20.13
CA ALA A 217 4.15 -3.76 18.95
C ALA A 217 4.42 -2.26 19.11
N VAL A 218 5.57 -1.80 18.59
CA VAL A 218 5.90 -0.38 18.50
C VAL A 218 5.95 0.02 17.03
N LEU A 219 5.09 0.97 16.64
CA LEU A 219 5.00 1.49 15.28
C LEU A 219 5.64 2.87 15.21
N TYR A 220 6.43 3.10 14.17
CA TYR A 220 7.12 4.37 13.94
C TYR A 220 7.09 4.76 12.46
N ARG A 221 7.19 6.06 12.18
CA ARG A 221 7.05 6.62 10.82
C ARG A 221 8.25 6.34 9.90
N SER A 222 9.46 6.29 10.45
CA SER A 222 10.70 6.11 9.71
C SER A 222 11.71 5.32 10.55
N HIS A 223 12.55 4.51 9.91
CA HIS A 223 13.47 3.60 10.60
C HIS A 223 14.47 4.29 11.52
N PHE A 224 14.83 5.56 11.25
CA PHE A 224 15.76 6.26 12.14
C PHE A 224 15.17 6.51 13.54
N HIS A 225 13.84 6.56 13.70
CA HIS A 225 13.19 6.63 15.02
C HIS A 225 13.36 5.36 15.86
N ALA A 226 13.80 4.25 15.26
CA ALA A 226 13.99 2.99 15.96
C ALA A 226 15.32 2.92 16.72
N LEU A 227 16.29 3.80 16.43
CA LEU A 227 17.65 3.67 16.94
C LEU A 227 17.71 3.79 18.48
N GLU A 228 17.16 4.87 19.02
CA GLU A 228 17.11 5.12 20.47
C GLU A 228 16.31 4.03 21.19
N LEU A 229 15.21 3.58 20.56
CA LEU A 229 14.37 2.50 21.08
C LEU A 229 15.10 1.16 21.15
N GLN A 230 15.84 0.79 20.10
CA GLN A 230 16.61 -0.45 20.04
C GLN A 230 17.73 -0.47 21.08
N LEU A 231 18.45 0.66 21.25
CA LEU A 231 19.47 0.79 22.28
C LEU A 231 18.87 0.61 23.67
N GLU A 232 17.72 1.23 23.92
CA GLU A 232 17.05 1.15 25.21
C GLU A 232 16.48 -0.25 25.50
N PHE A 233 15.88 -0.90 24.52
CA PHE A 233 15.39 -2.28 24.65
C PHE A 233 16.55 -3.24 24.94
N THR A 234 17.66 -3.10 24.21
CA THR A 234 18.88 -3.89 24.43
C THR A 234 19.41 -3.68 25.85
N ARG A 235 19.45 -2.43 26.34
CA ARG A 235 19.91 -2.09 27.70
C ARG A 235 19.04 -2.76 28.78
N ARG A 236 17.75 -2.94 28.53
CA ARG A 236 16.79 -3.53 29.47
C ARG A 236 16.54 -5.03 29.26
N ASN A 237 17.22 -5.66 28.30
CA ASN A 237 17.00 -7.05 27.89
C ASN A 237 15.51 -7.34 27.55
N ILE A 238 14.91 -6.44 26.77
CA ILE A 238 13.59 -6.64 26.14
C ILE A 238 13.77 -7.32 24.79
#